data_AF-A0A1M4SL86-F1
#
_entry.id   AF-A0A1M4SL86-F1
#
_cell.length_a   1.000
_cell.length_b   1.000
_cell.length_c   1.000
_cell.angle_alpha   90.00
_cell.angle_beta   90.00
_cell.angle_gamma   90.00
#
_symmetry.space_group_name_H-M   'P 1'
#
loop_
_entity.id
_entity.type
_entity.pdbx_description
1 polymer ?
#
loop_
_entity_poly.entity_id
_entity_poly.type
_entity_poly.pdbx_seq_one_letter_code
_entity_poly.pdbx_strand_id
1 'polypeptide(L)'
;MNKTITFSRLSISIMLGLFLGSLLFSCSKDDDSGAEILGYISQLKDKAEELISLRNDAEYGDEIGMYPEESKELLNEAITMLDDAARRIEDGVETKPSQRKVDQLLAEADNIVVQFKETVNLEESEKSYELYVGGLSDGGYIDFGSSSDYTNFGEIGDQAFTVELFLKLNDYTDFGPVISTFIEDEANLQRTGWSVNTYGEKMRMTYCTDYYYGLSEGGFEFNDGSLDKWIHYAAVYNDKGFDNEKIDNKLVVAKLYKNGILAASVTLPYEGPNPYKPYSGDVAPMVAFAQTKADGHVETGRRTNGYIKHFHIWKGIKTQEEILSLAKEEAEVLGTEDDLVCGWDFTTKPAGEETTIEDITGRHEATIIGTHTWEVIKK
;
A
#
# COMPACT_ATOMS: atom_id res chain seq x y z
N MET A 1 -20.01 -51.71 -45.39
CA MET A 1 -21.13 -50.94 -44.78
C MET A 1 -20.63 -49.51 -44.64
N ASN A 2 -21.10 -48.61 -45.50
CA ASN A 2 -22.17 -47.63 -45.21
C ASN A 2 -21.76 -46.66 -44.10
N LYS A 3 -21.82 -45.33 -44.20
CA LYS A 3 -22.26 -44.31 -45.19
C LYS A 3 -21.64 -42.99 -44.64
N THR A 4 -20.97 -42.14 -45.43
CA THR A 4 -21.55 -40.98 -46.16
C THR A 4 -22.36 -40.05 -45.23
N ILE A 5 -22.02 -38.76 -45.09
CA ILE A 5 -22.52 -37.60 -45.87
C ILE A 5 -21.77 -36.35 -45.32
N THR A 6 -20.92 -35.60 -46.04
CA THR A 6 -21.15 -34.50 -47.04
C THR A 6 -22.02 -33.33 -46.53
N PHE A 7 -21.95 -32.03 -46.90
CA PHE A 7 -21.61 -31.23 -48.10
C PHE A 7 -21.32 -29.77 -47.59
N SER A 8 -20.23 -29.08 -47.99
CA SER A 8 -20.12 -28.04 -49.05
C SER A 8 -20.49 -26.58 -48.74
N ARG A 9 -19.63 -25.64 -49.19
CA ARG A 9 -19.81 -24.67 -50.32
C ARG A 9 -18.63 -23.66 -50.27
N LEU A 10 -17.78 -23.48 -51.29
CA LEU A 10 -18.01 -22.82 -52.61
C LEU A 10 -18.45 -21.34 -52.41
N SER A 11 -17.93 -20.27 -52.99
CA SER A 11 -16.78 -19.86 -53.82
C SER A 11 -16.88 -18.32 -53.90
N ILE A 12 -15.86 -17.60 -54.37
CA ILE A 12 -15.95 -16.61 -55.47
C ILE A 12 -14.54 -16.10 -55.82
N SER A 13 -14.31 -16.02 -57.13
CA SER A 13 -13.07 -15.77 -57.89
C SER A 13 -13.04 -14.35 -58.50
N ILE A 14 -12.00 -14.08 -59.33
CA ILE A 14 -11.90 -13.14 -60.49
C ILE A 14 -11.14 -11.84 -60.19
N MET A 15 -10.20 -11.28 -60.99
CA MET A 15 -9.43 -11.57 -62.23
C MET A 15 -8.34 -10.45 -62.30
N LEU A 16 -7.09 -10.67 -62.72
CA LEU A 16 -6.52 -10.74 -64.09
C LEU A 16 -6.28 -9.38 -64.81
N GLY A 17 -5.04 -9.17 -65.31
CA GLY A 17 -4.68 -8.31 -66.46
C GLY A 17 -3.58 -7.27 -66.18
N LEU A 18 -2.28 -7.47 -66.44
CA LEU A 18 -1.49 -7.53 -67.70
C LEU A 18 -1.33 -6.21 -68.52
N PHE A 19 -0.08 -5.97 -68.96
CA PHE A 19 0.42 -5.10 -70.05
C PHE A 19 0.44 -3.57 -69.81
N LEU A 20 1.39 -2.73 -70.25
CA LEU A 20 2.51 -2.68 -71.22
C LEU A 20 3.64 -1.83 -70.57
N GLY A 21 4.95 -1.99 -70.79
CA GLY A 21 5.66 -1.93 -72.07
C GLY A 21 6.61 -0.73 -72.10
N SER A 22 7.84 -0.95 -71.64
CA SER A 22 9.15 -0.46 -72.15
C SER A 22 9.21 0.79 -73.06
N LEU A 23 10.10 1.74 -72.70
CA LEU A 23 11.36 2.13 -73.39
C LEU A 23 11.88 3.47 -72.81
N LEU A 24 12.96 3.49 -72.01
CA LEU A 24 14.36 3.79 -72.41
C LEU A 24 14.56 5.26 -72.89
N PHE A 25 15.51 6.10 -72.47
CA PHE A 25 16.76 5.99 -71.72
C PHE A 25 17.13 7.40 -71.20
N SER A 26 17.63 7.49 -69.95
CA SER A 26 18.75 8.38 -69.63
C SER A 26 19.66 7.58 -68.71
N CYS A 27 20.79 7.11 -69.24
CA CYS A 27 21.85 6.52 -68.44
C CYS A 27 22.50 7.60 -67.57
N SER A 28 22.58 7.38 -66.27
CA SER A 28 23.66 7.93 -65.45
C SER A 28 23.76 7.20 -64.11
N LYS A 29 24.55 6.12 -64.04
CA LYS A 29 25.15 5.58 -62.79
C LYS A 29 24.19 5.43 -61.58
N ASP A 30 23.24 4.49 -61.62
CA ASP A 30 22.28 4.33 -60.51
C ASP A 30 22.16 2.91 -59.92
N ASP A 31 23.05 1.98 -60.29
CA ASP A 31 23.09 0.68 -59.59
C ASP A 31 23.72 0.79 -58.19
N ASP A 32 24.60 1.79 -57.99
CA ASP A 32 25.31 2.03 -56.72
C ASP A 32 24.42 2.72 -55.68
N SER A 33 23.54 3.64 -56.11
CA SER A 33 22.69 4.44 -55.21
C SER A 33 21.55 3.63 -54.58
N GLY A 34 20.94 2.71 -55.34
CA GLY A 34 19.94 1.78 -54.81
C GLY A 34 20.53 0.75 -53.83
N ALA A 35 21.73 0.24 -54.14
CA ALA A 35 22.46 -0.67 -53.26
C ALA A 35 22.88 0.02 -51.95
N GLU A 36 23.30 1.28 -52.03
CA GLU A 36 23.66 2.11 -50.88
C GLU A 36 22.45 2.38 -49.95
N ILE A 37 21.30 2.74 -50.51
CA ILE A 37 20.06 2.95 -49.74
C ILE A 37 19.64 1.66 -49.01
N LEU A 38 19.68 0.51 -49.68
CA LEU A 38 19.40 -0.79 -49.04
C LEU A 38 20.40 -1.10 -47.93
N GLY A 39 21.67 -0.73 -48.11
CA GLY A 39 22.71 -0.85 -47.08
C GLY A 39 22.42 -0.01 -45.83
N TYR A 40 21.87 1.20 -45.97
CA TYR A 40 21.46 2.03 -44.84
C TYR A 40 20.28 1.43 -44.07
N ILE A 41 19.25 0.95 -44.79
CA ILE A 41 18.08 0.31 -44.18
C ILE A 41 18.50 -0.95 -43.42
N SER A 42 19.36 -1.78 -44.02
CA SER A 42 19.86 -3.00 -43.37
C SER A 42 20.54 -2.67 -42.04
N GLN A 43 21.50 -1.74 -42.03
CA GLN A 43 22.22 -1.38 -40.80
C GLN A 43 21.29 -0.95 -39.66
N LEU A 44 20.25 -0.15 -39.96
CA LEU A 44 19.29 0.30 -38.96
C LEU A 44 18.41 -0.86 -38.43
N LYS A 45 17.91 -1.71 -39.34
CA LYS A 45 17.08 -2.87 -38.98
C LYS A 45 17.89 -3.93 -38.21
N ASP A 46 19.12 -4.21 -38.64
CA ASP A 46 20.04 -5.14 -37.97
C ASP A 46 20.31 -4.67 -36.54
N LYS A 47 20.56 -3.36 -36.35
CA LYS A 47 20.73 -2.80 -35.01
C LYS A 47 19.45 -2.87 -34.17
N ALA A 48 18.28 -2.60 -34.74
CA ALA A 48 17.01 -2.73 -34.03
C ALA A 48 16.76 -4.18 -33.59
N GLU A 49 17.09 -5.17 -34.43
CA GLU A 49 17.02 -6.59 -34.08
C GLU A 49 17.98 -6.95 -32.93
N GLU A 50 19.22 -6.44 -32.93
CA GLU A 50 20.15 -6.61 -31.80
C GLU A 50 19.55 -6.07 -30.48
N LEU A 51 18.92 -4.90 -30.51
CA LEU A 51 18.29 -4.30 -29.33
C LEU A 51 17.05 -5.10 -28.89
N ILE A 52 16.26 -5.64 -29.83
CA ILE A 52 15.13 -6.53 -29.51
C ILE A 52 15.63 -7.78 -28.80
N SER A 53 16.71 -8.39 -29.28
CA SER A 53 17.33 -9.55 -28.62
C SER A 53 17.83 -9.17 -27.23
N LEU A 54 18.60 -8.09 -27.07
CA LEU A 54 19.07 -7.62 -25.77
C LEU A 54 17.90 -7.40 -24.80
N ARG A 55 16.82 -6.75 -25.27
CA ARG A 55 15.63 -6.50 -24.47
C ARG A 55 14.94 -7.79 -24.06
N ASN A 56 14.84 -8.78 -24.93
CA ASN A 56 14.14 -10.02 -24.64
C ASN A 56 14.97 -11.01 -23.80
N ASP A 57 16.29 -10.96 -23.93
CA ASP A 57 17.22 -11.88 -23.26
C ASP A 57 17.66 -11.38 -21.88
N ALA A 58 17.48 -10.09 -21.57
CA ALA A 58 17.75 -9.54 -20.25
C ALA A 58 16.77 -10.07 -19.18
N GLU A 59 17.28 -10.29 -17.97
CA GLU A 59 16.46 -10.61 -16.80
C GLU A 59 16.01 -9.31 -16.12
N TYR A 60 14.71 -9.19 -15.89
CA TYR A 60 14.11 -8.01 -15.26
C TYR A 60 13.52 -8.34 -13.90
N GLY A 61 13.65 -7.42 -12.97
CA GLY A 61 13.16 -7.53 -11.61
C GLY A 61 13.97 -6.70 -10.63
N ASP A 62 13.66 -6.85 -9.35
CA ASP A 62 14.25 -6.07 -8.25
C ASP A 62 15.45 -6.75 -7.58
N GLU A 63 15.86 -7.92 -8.07
CA GLU A 63 16.98 -8.68 -7.52
C GLU A 63 18.33 -8.14 -8.03
N ILE A 64 19.38 -8.31 -7.22
CA ILE A 64 20.75 -7.94 -7.59
C ILE A 64 21.15 -8.66 -8.88
N GLY A 65 21.63 -7.88 -9.85
CA GLY A 65 22.03 -8.38 -11.17
C GLY A 65 20.93 -8.39 -12.22
N MET A 66 19.67 -8.13 -11.85
CA MET A 66 18.57 -7.91 -12.80
C MET A 66 18.45 -6.43 -13.18
N TYR A 67 17.75 -6.15 -14.28
CA TYR A 67 17.42 -4.79 -14.72
C TYR A 67 16.02 -4.40 -14.21
N PRO A 68 15.81 -3.16 -13.72
CA PRO A 68 14.47 -2.66 -13.39
C PRO A 68 13.52 -2.75 -14.59
N GLU A 69 12.25 -3.08 -14.37
CA GLU A 69 11.29 -3.29 -15.47
C GLU A 69 11.09 -2.00 -16.29
N GLU A 70 11.16 -0.83 -15.65
CA GLU A 70 11.07 0.49 -16.31
C GLU A 70 12.23 0.77 -17.25
N SER A 71 13.41 0.15 -17.04
CA SER A 71 14.58 0.35 -17.89
C SER A 71 14.41 -0.23 -19.30
N LYS A 72 13.42 -1.12 -19.49
CA LYS A 72 13.02 -1.66 -20.79
C LYS A 72 12.62 -0.57 -21.79
N GLU A 73 12.10 0.56 -21.29
CA GLU A 73 11.64 1.65 -22.14
C GLU A 73 12.80 2.32 -22.89
N LEU A 74 13.99 2.38 -22.29
CA LEU A 74 15.20 2.87 -22.97
C LEU A 74 15.45 2.10 -24.27
N LEU A 75 15.38 0.76 -24.21
CA LEU A 75 15.57 -0.08 -25.39
C LEU A 75 14.42 0.07 -26.39
N ASN A 76 13.17 0.20 -25.92
CA ASN A 76 12.01 0.43 -26.80
C ASN A 76 12.10 1.76 -27.56
N GLU A 77 12.56 2.82 -26.92
CA GLU A 77 12.77 4.13 -27.54
C GLU A 77 13.85 4.05 -28.64
N ALA A 78 14.97 3.39 -28.35
CA ALA A 78 16.04 3.18 -29.33
C ALA A 78 15.59 2.32 -30.53
N ILE A 79 14.86 1.23 -30.29
CA ILE A 79 14.27 0.39 -31.35
C ILE A 79 13.33 1.23 -32.22
N THR A 80 12.43 2.00 -31.61
CA THR A 80 11.46 2.84 -32.33
C THR A 80 12.17 3.89 -33.18
N MET A 81 13.20 4.55 -32.64
CA MET A 81 14.02 5.51 -33.37
C MET A 81 14.66 4.90 -34.64
N LEU A 82 15.25 3.71 -34.51
CA LEU A 82 15.90 3.01 -35.62
C LEU A 82 14.89 2.54 -36.68
N ASP A 83 13.78 1.95 -36.24
CA ASP A 83 12.69 1.50 -37.12
C ASP A 83 12.04 2.67 -37.88
N ASP A 84 11.80 3.80 -37.20
CA ASP A 84 11.29 5.01 -37.83
C ASP A 84 12.24 5.57 -38.88
N ALA A 85 13.53 5.60 -38.58
CA ALA A 85 14.54 6.03 -39.54
C ALA A 85 14.58 5.10 -40.76
N ALA A 86 14.55 3.79 -40.56
CA ALA A 86 14.55 2.80 -41.63
C ALA A 86 13.29 2.94 -42.52
N ARG A 87 12.10 3.04 -41.91
CA ARG A 87 10.83 3.26 -42.62
C ARG A 87 10.85 4.52 -43.46
N ARG A 88 11.33 5.65 -42.91
CA ARG A 88 11.40 6.91 -43.65
C ARG A 88 12.30 6.84 -44.88
N ILE A 89 13.37 6.06 -44.83
CA ILE A 89 14.24 5.81 -45.97
C ILE A 89 13.52 4.89 -46.98
N GLU A 90 12.91 3.81 -46.50
CA GLU A 90 12.17 2.82 -47.31
C GLU A 90 11.00 3.45 -48.09
N ASP A 91 10.25 4.36 -47.44
CA ASP A 91 9.11 5.07 -48.01
C ASP A 91 9.51 6.29 -48.87
N GLY A 92 10.81 6.61 -48.96
CA GLY A 92 11.32 7.76 -49.71
C GLY A 92 11.00 9.12 -49.09
N VAL A 93 10.58 9.16 -47.82
CA VAL A 93 10.37 10.40 -47.05
C VAL A 93 11.71 11.08 -46.77
N GLU A 94 12.73 10.30 -46.45
CA GLU A 94 14.11 10.79 -46.33
C GLU A 94 14.73 10.89 -47.73
N THR A 95 14.71 12.09 -48.31
CA THR A 95 15.13 12.33 -49.71
C THR A 95 16.64 12.34 -49.92
N LYS A 96 17.44 12.42 -48.84
CA LYS A 96 18.92 12.44 -48.89
C LYS A 96 19.52 11.65 -47.71
N PRO A 97 19.29 10.33 -47.64
CA PRO A 97 19.93 9.51 -46.63
C PRO A 97 21.46 9.55 -46.82
N SER A 98 22.19 9.36 -45.73
CA SER A 98 23.65 9.35 -45.77
C SER A 98 24.20 8.47 -44.67
N GLN A 99 25.34 7.84 -44.92
CA GLN A 99 26.03 7.03 -43.91
C GLN A 99 26.28 7.83 -42.63
N ARG A 100 26.63 9.13 -42.72
CA ARG A 100 26.82 9.99 -41.55
C ARG A 100 25.58 10.04 -40.64
N LYS A 101 24.37 10.07 -41.20
CA LYS A 101 23.13 10.10 -40.40
C LYS A 101 22.81 8.72 -39.82
N VAL A 102 23.08 7.65 -40.57
CA VAL A 102 22.99 6.27 -40.08
C VAL A 102 23.95 6.09 -38.89
N ASP A 103 25.22 6.43 -39.05
CA ASP A 103 26.25 6.33 -38.00
C ASP A 103 25.84 7.11 -36.73
N GLN A 104 25.20 8.26 -36.87
CA GLN A 104 24.70 9.04 -35.73
C GLN A 104 23.60 8.30 -34.97
N LEU A 105 22.64 7.70 -35.68
CA LEU A 105 21.54 6.95 -35.05
C LEU A 105 22.03 5.67 -34.40
N LEU A 106 23.00 4.98 -35.03
CA LEU A 106 23.65 3.81 -34.45
C LEU A 106 24.43 4.17 -33.18
N ALA A 107 25.18 5.26 -33.20
CA ALA A 107 25.91 5.74 -32.02
C ALA A 107 24.95 6.17 -30.88
N GLU A 108 23.81 6.77 -31.21
CA GLU A 108 22.76 7.12 -30.24
C GLU A 108 22.15 5.87 -29.60
N ALA A 109 21.82 4.85 -30.42
CA ALA A 109 21.37 3.55 -29.93
C ALA A 109 22.42 2.86 -29.05
N ASP A 110 23.70 2.90 -29.42
CA ASP A 110 24.79 2.34 -28.60
C ASP A 110 24.92 3.06 -27.25
N ASN A 111 24.74 4.38 -27.22
CA ASN A 111 24.74 5.13 -25.97
C ASN A 111 23.56 4.76 -25.07
N ILE A 112 22.38 4.53 -25.65
CA ILE A 112 21.21 4.04 -24.90
C ILE A 112 21.46 2.64 -24.33
N VAL A 113 22.16 1.76 -25.06
CA VAL A 113 22.58 0.45 -24.53
C VAL A 113 23.51 0.60 -23.32
N VAL A 114 24.41 1.59 -23.33
CA VAL A 114 25.26 1.89 -22.17
C VAL A 114 24.39 2.33 -20.99
N GLN A 115 23.46 3.26 -21.20
CA GLN A 115 22.54 3.73 -20.16
C GLN A 115 21.68 2.59 -19.59
N PHE A 116 21.14 1.72 -20.45
CA PHE A 116 20.41 0.52 -20.05
C PHE A 116 21.30 -0.40 -19.19
N LYS A 117 22.56 -0.62 -19.57
CA LYS A 117 23.46 -1.48 -18.78
C LYS A 117 23.80 -0.89 -17.40
N GLU A 118 23.79 0.43 -17.28
CA GLU A 118 24.01 1.15 -16.02
C GLU A 118 22.82 1.07 -15.07
N THR A 119 21.62 0.66 -15.52
CA THR A 119 20.44 0.50 -14.64
C THR A 119 20.43 -0.79 -13.84
N VAL A 120 21.38 -1.71 -14.06
CA VAL A 120 21.42 -2.99 -13.35
C VAL A 120 21.40 -2.79 -11.82
N ASN A 121 20.60 -3.58 -11.12
CA ASN A 121 20.54 -3.53 -9.67
C ASN A 121 21.86 -4.00 -9.06
N LEU A 122 22.57 -3.10 -8.38
CA LEU A 122 23.82 -3.41 -7.70
C LEU A 122 23.64 -3.72 -6.21
N GLU A 123 22.48 -3.37 -5.66
CA GLU A 123 22.12 -3.53 -4.25
C GLU A 123 20.73 -4.14 -4.14
N GLU A 124 20.42 -4.79 -3.01
CA GLU A 124 19.08 -5.32 -2.78
C GLU A 124 18.11 -4.14 -2.61
N SER A 125 17.02 -4.15 -3.37
CA SER A 125 15.97 -3.16 -3.21
C SER A 125 15.34 -3.27 -1.81
N GLU A 126 15.02 -2.12 -1.21
CA GLU A 126 14.21 -2.12 0.00
C GLU A 126 12.83 -2.70 -0.33
N LYS A 127 12.57 -3.89 0.20
CA LYS A 127 11.27 -4.55 0.12
C LYS A 127 10.37 -3.97 1.20
N SER A 128 9.21 -3.47 0.78
CA SER A 128 8.12 -3.16 1.69
C SER A 128 7.24 -4.39 1.87
N TYR A 129 6.71 -4.56 3.08
CA TYR A 129 5.87 -5.67 3.44
C TYR A 129 4.55 -5.18 4.04
N GLU A 130 3.52 -6.03 3.94
CA GLU A 130 2.31 -5.91 4.74
C GLU A 130 2.26 -7.04 5.77
N LEU A 131 2.03 -6.70 7.03
CA LEU A 131 1.83 -7.69 8.09
C LEU A 131 0.37 -8.13 8.15
N TYR A 132 0.09 -9.37 7.79
CA TYR A 132 -1.18 -10.05 8.07
C TYR A 132 -1.15 -10.73 9.43
N VAL A 133 -2.23 -10.60 10.20
CA VAL A 133 -2.47 -11.29 11.47
C VAL A 133 -3.80 -12.03 11.41
N GLY A 134 -3.75 -13.35 11.62
CA GLY A 134 -4.93 -14.22 11.63
C GLY A 134 -5.52 -14.39 13.03
N GLY A 135 -6.23 -13.39 13.55
CA GLY A 135 -6.79 -13.45 14.90
C GLY A 135 -7.87 -14.52 15.11
N LEU A 136 -8.63 -14.86 14.08
CA LEU A 136 -9.63 -15.95 14.11
C LEU A 136 -8.99 -17.33 13.91
N SER A 137 -7.93 -17.41 13.10
CA SER A 137 -7.23 -18.65 12.75
C SER A 137 -6.14 -18.97 13.76
N ASP A 138 -6.38 -19.94 14.65
CA ASP A 138 -5.44 -20.39 15.69
C ASP A 138 -4.98 -19.29 16.68
N GLY A 139 -5.66 -18.14 16.68
CA GLY A 139 -5.57 -17.12 17.73
C GLY A 139 -4.40 -16.14 17.61
N GLY A 140 -3.98 -15.78 16.38
CA GLY A 140 -2.93 -14.79 16.16
C GLY A 140 -3.22 -13.42 16.80
N TYR A 141 -2.19 -12.70 17.23
CA TYR A 141 -2.31 -11.34 17.76
C TYR A 141 -0.94 -10.66 17.84
N ILE A 142 -0.94 -9.36 18.12
CA ILE A 142 0.28 -8.61 18.47
C ILE A 142 0.17 -8.24 19.95
N ASP A 143 1.19 -8.56 20.72
CA ASP A 143 1.33 -8.17 22.13
C ASP A 143 2.29 -6.98 22.24
N PHE A 144 1.82 -5.84 22.73
CA PHE A 144 2.64 -4.63 22.91
C PHE A 144 3.17 -4.49 24.35
N GLY A 145 2.96 -5.50 25.19
CA GLY A 145 3.24 -5.47 26.61
C GLY A 145 2.25 -4.62 27.40
N SER A 146 2.46 -4.57 28.72
CA SER A 146 1.71 -3.71 29.63
C SER A 146 2.51 -2.44 29.93
N SER A 147 1.91 -1.28 29.68
CA SER A 147 2.49 0.01 30.05
C SER A 147 1.38 1.01 30.35
N SER A 148 1.60 1.85 31.37
CA SER A 148 0.74 3.00 31.63
C SER A 148 0.78 4.03 30.50
N ASP A 149 1.82 4.00 29.66
CA ASP A 149 1.94 4.94 28.54
C ASP A 149 0.81 4.75 27.52
N TYR A 150 0.26 3.53 27.39
CA TYR A 150 -0.84 3.24 26.46
C TYR A 150 -2.21 3.67 26.99
N THR A 151 -2.30 4.05 28.27
CA THR A 151 -3.58 4.24 28.96
C THR A 151 -3.65 5.54 29.73
N ASN A 152 -2.55 6.16 30.14
CA ASN A 152 -2.54 7.36 30.95
C ASN A 152 -1.86 8.53 30.23
N PHE A 153 -2.66 9.47 29.77
CA PHE A 153 -2.26 10.62 28.96
C PHE A 153 -2.41 11.97 29.68
N GLY A 154 -2.71 11.95 30.98
CA GLY A 154 -2.93 13.16 31.78
C GLY A 154 -3.57 12.86 33.14
N GLU A 155 -3.94 13.92 33.86
CA GLU A 155 -4.70 13.78 35.10
C GLU A 155 -6.15 13.37 34.80
N ILE A 156 -6.82 12.70 35.74
CA ILE A 156 -8.24 12.32 35.60
C ILE A 156 -9.08 13.59 35.39
N GLY A 157 -9.88 13.64 34.32
CA GLY A 157 -10.67 14.82 33.94
C GLY A 157 -9.95 15.76 32.97
N ASP A 158 -8.67 15.52 32.71
CA ASP A 158 -7.78 16.29 31.84
C ASP A 158 -7.05 15.37 30.82
N GLN A 159 -7.55 14.16 30.57
CA GLN A 159 -6.96 13.22 29.61
C GLN A 159 -7.15 13.72 28.18
N ALA A 160 -6.09 13.68 27.37
CA ALA A 160 -6.12 14.06 25.97
C ALA A 160 -5.12 13.23 25.16
N PHE A 161 -5.57 12.62 24.07
CA PHE A 161 -4.71 11.74 23.26
C PHE A 161 -5.28 11.50 21.87
N THR A 162 -4.43 10.99 20.99
CA THR A 162 -4.80 10.54 19.64
C THR A 162 -4.28 9.12 19.43
N VAL A 163 -5.11 8.26 18.85
CA VAL A 163 -4.70 6.95 18.33
C VAL A 163 -4.95 6.94 16.85
N GLU A 164 -3.97 6.55 16.05
CA GLU A 164 -4.14 6.45 14.60
C GLU A 164 -3.33 5.28 14.02
N LEU A 165 -3.85 4.71 12.94
CA LEU A 165 -3.27 3.55 12.28
C LEU A 165 -3.87 3.37 10.89
N PHE A 166 -3.13 2.69 10.02
CA PHE A 166 -3.72 2.04 8.86
C PHE A 166 -4.14 0.62 9.22
N LEU A 167 -5.32 0.23 8.78
CA LEU A 167 -5.84 -1.12 8.95
C LEU A 167 -6.56 -1.60 7.68
N LYS A 168 -6.49 -2.91 7.44
CA LYS A 168 -7.23 -3.62 6.39
C LYS A 168 -7.82 -4.88 7.01
N LEU A 169 -9.09 -4.87 7.36
CA LEU A 169 -9.75 -6.04 7.96
C LEU A 169 -10.33 -6.95 6.88
N ASN A 170 -10.17 -8.26 7.06
CA ASN A 170 -10.74 -9.27 6.17
C ASN A 170 -12.07 -9.79 6.73
N ASP A 171 -12.08 -10.14 8.02
CA ASP A 171 -13.24 -10.62 8.75
C ASP A 171 -13.05 -10.42 10.27
N TYR A 172 -14.15 -10.49 11.01
CA TYR A 172 -14.17 -10.20 12.44
C TYR A 172 -15.39 -10.79 13.13
N THR A 173 -15.28 -11.03 14.44
CA THR A 173 -16.42 -11.36 15.30
C THR A 173 -17.33 -10.16 15.53
N ASP A 174 -18.57 -10.39 15.99
CA ASP A 174 -19.55 -9.32 16.28
C ASP A 174 -18.98 -8.16 17.10
N PHE A 175 -18.09 -8.44 18.05
CA PHE A 175 -17.18 -7.45 18.61
C PHE A 175 -15.77 -7.81 18.16
N GLY A 176 -15.23 -7.10 17.18
CA GLY A 176 -13.92 -7.39 16.58
C GLY A 176 -12.87 -6.38 17.03
N PRO A 177 -12.04 -6.69 18.05
CA PRO A 177 -11.01 -5.78 18.52
C PRO A 177 -9.85 -5.69 17.52
N VAL A 178 -9.50 -4.47 17.10
CA VAL A 178 -8.36 -4.20 16.21
C VAL A 178 -7.14 -3.82 17.04
N ILE A 179 -7.30 -2.89 17.98
CA ILE A 179 -6.31 -2.51 19.00
C ILE A 179 -7.06 -2.30 20.31
N SER A 180 -6.54 -2.84 21.41
CA SER A 180 -7.25 -2.82 22.69
C SER A 180 -6.31 -2.66 23.87
N THR A 181 -6.58 -1.64 24.68
CA THR A 181 -6.25 -1.58 26.11
C THR A 181 -7.48 -1.84 26.99
N PHE A 182 -8.63 -2.11 26.37
CA PHE A 182 -9.92 -2.27 27.04
C PHE A 182 -9.96 -3.55 27.87
N ILE A 183 -10.10 -3.36 29.18
CA ILE A 183 -10.22 -4.43 30.16
C ILE A 183 -11.62 -4.41 30.74
N GLU A 184 -12.26 -5.57 30.70
CA GLU A 184 -13.55 -5.84 31.32
C GLU A 184 -13.36 -6.88 32.42
N ASP A 185 -13.61 -6.46 33.67
CA ASP A 185 -13.62 -7.31 34.84
C ASP A 185 -15.04 -7.34 35.42
N GLU A 186 -15.83 -8.31 34.94
CA GLU A 186 -17.21 -8.49 35.40
C GLU A 186 -17.29 -8.84 36.89
N ALA A 187 -16.29 -9.55 37.43
CA ALA A 187 -16.30 -10.00 38.81
C ALA A 187 -16.18 -8.83 39.80
N ASN A 188 -15.38 -7.82 39.43
CA ASN A 188 -15.19 -6.62 40.24
C ASN A 188 -16.02 -5.42 39.77
N LEU A 189 -16.87 -5.60 38.76
CA LEU A 189 -17.63 -4.53 38.11
C LEU A 189 -16.71 -3.36 37.72
N GLN A 190 -15.64 -3.66 36.97
CA GLN A 190 -14.73 -2.66 36.44
C GLN A 190 -14.57 -2.76 34.93
N ARG A 191 -14.60 -1.60 34.27
CA ARG A 191 -14.19 -1.43 32.88
C ARG A 191 -13.19 -0.28 32.82
N THR A 192 -12.09 -0.46 32.10
CA THR A 192 -11.01 0.54 31.98
C THR A 192 -10.39 0.48 30.59
N GLY A 193 -9.71 1.54 30.17
CA GLY A 193 -8.99 1.53 28.90
C GLY A 193 -9.88 1.92 27.72
N TRP A 194 -9.33 1.73 26.52
CA TRP A 194 -9.99 2.03 25.24
C TRP A 194 -9.79 0.89 24.24
N SER A 195 -10.62 0.82 23.20
CA SER A 195 -10.42 -0.11 22.10
C SER A 195 -10.89 0.47 20.77
N VAL A 196 -10.06 0.34 19.74
CA VAL A 196 -10.49 0.41 18.34
C VAL A 196 -11.08 -0.96 18.01
N ASN A 197 -12.35 -1.01 17.66
CA ASN A 197 -13.05 -2.26 17.45
C ASN A 197 -14.21 -2.13 16.45
N THR A 198 -14.58 -3.22 15.82
CA THR A 198 -15.85 -3.32 15.11
C THR A 198 -16.99 -3.66 16.08
N TYR A 199 -18.21 -3.27 15.72
CA TYR A 199 -19.42 -3.87 16.28
C TYR A 199 -20.59 -3.80 15.32
N GLY A 200 -21.11 -4.98 14.99
CA GLY A 200 -22.00 -5.12 13.83
C GLY A 200 -21.33 -4.54 12.59
N GLU A 201 -21.95 -3.51 12.02
CA GLU A 201 -21.53 -2.91 10.75
C GLU A 201 -20.62 -1.68 10.92
N LYS A 202 -20.29 -1.31 12.17
CA LYS A 202 -19.54 -0.08 12.46
C LYS A 202 -18.09 -0.35 12.84
N MET A 203 -17.20 0.54 12.42
CA MET A 203 -15.89 0.73 13.03
C MET A 203 -16.03 1.75 14.17
N ARG A 204 -15.55 1.40 15.36
CA ARG A 204 -15.80 2.15 16.60
C ARG A 204 -14.51 2.44 17.35
N MET A 205 -14.60 3.43 18.23
CA MET A 205 -13.75 3.51 19.41
C MET A 205 -14.64 3.33 20.64
N THR A 206 -14.25 2.44 21.53
CA THR A 206 -14.86 2.26 22.85
C THR A 206 -13.98 2.92 23.89
N TYR A 207 -14.52 3.87 24.65
CA TYR A 207 -13.84 4.47 25.80
C TYR A 207 -14.56 4.10 27.10
N CYS A 208 -13.80 3.61 28.08
CA CYS A 208 -14.30 3.47 29.44
C CYS A 208 -14.36 4.83 30.12
N THR A 209 -15.42 5.05 30.88
CA THR A 209 -15.55 6.22 31.74
C THR A 209 -15.58 5.82 33.20
N ASP A 210 -15.47 6.80 34.10
CA ASP A 210 -15.38 6.53 35.53
C ASP A 210 -16.66 5.91 36.15
N TYR A 211 -17.77 5.94 35.40
CA TYR A 211 -18.98 5.20 35.70
C TYR A 211 -18.96 3.81 35.07
N TYR A 212 -19.23 2.74 35.84
CA TYR A 212 -19.13 1.34 35.38
C TYR A 212 -19.92 1.02 34.10
N TYR A 213 -21.18 1.47 34.00
CA TYR A 213 -21.98 1.31 32.78
C TYR A 213 -21.71 2.38 31.73
N GLY A 214 -20.83 3.34 32.02
CA GLY A 214 -20.47 4.43 31.15
C GLY A 214 -19.42 3.98 30.14
N LEU A 215 -19.91 3.56 28.98
CA LEU A 215 -19.10 3.43 27.79
C LEU A 215 -19.47 4.55 26.82
N SER A 216 -18.46 5.17 26.22
CA SER A 216 -18.64 6.01 25.04
C SER A 216 -18.23 5.20 23.82
N GLU A 217 -19.19 4.87 22.97
CA GLU A 217 -19.03 3.90 21.86
C GLU A 217 -19.37 4.54 20.51
N GLY A 218 -18.62 5.58 20.15
CA GLY A 218 -18.78 6.24 18.87
C GLY A 218 -18.22 5.41 17.71
N GLY A 219 -18.81 5.54 16.53
CA GLY A 219 -18.32 4.85 15.35
C GLY A 219 -18.97 5.31 14.05
N PHE A 220 -18.35 4.94 12.94
CA PHE A 220 -18.81 5.22 11.58
C PHE A 220 -19.08 3.92 10.83
N GLU A 221 -19.79 4.01 9.71
CA GLU A 221 -20.16 2.86 8.88
C GLU A 221 -18.93 2.19 8.26
N PHE A 222 -18.85 0.86 8.37
CA PHE A 222 -17.73 0.07 7.87
C PHE A 222 -18.16 -1.00 6.86
N ASN A 223 -19.45 -1.35 6.81
CA ASN A 223 -20.01 -2.23 5.76
C ASN A 223 -20.13 -1.54 4.39
N ASP A 224 -19.58 -0.33 4.22
CA ASP A 224 -19.61 0.46 2.98
C ASP A 224 -18.63 -0.03 1.90
N GLY A 225 -18.19 -1.29 2.01
CA GLY A 225 -17.19 -1.90 1.13
C GLY A 225 -15.75 -1.58 1.53
N SER A 226 -15.49 -1.27 2.80
CA SER A 226 -14.15 -1.05 3.36
C SER A 226 -13.40 -2.34 3.73
N LEU A 227 -14.11 -3.46 3.85
CA LEU A 227 -13.48 -4.78 4.00
C LEU A 227 -12.48 -5.03 2.86
N ASP A 228 -11.38 -5.69 3.18
CA ASP A 228 -10.26 -6.01 2.28
C ASP A 228 -9.58 -4.78 1.65
N LYS A 229 -9.81 -3.57 2.17
CA LYS A 229 -9.14 -2.34 1.74
C LYS A 229 -8.41 -1.67 2.88
N TRP A 230 -7.29 -1.04 2.58
CA TRP A 230 -6.63 -0.14 3.50
C TRP A 230 -7.52 1.06 3.79
N ILE A 231 -7.71 1.32 5.07
CA ILE A 231 -8.24 2.59 5.56
C ILE A 231 -7.25 3.18 6.57
N HIS A 232 -7.15 4.49 6.60
CA HIS A 232 -6.59 5.20 7.74
C HIS A 232 -7.71 5.44 8.76
N TYR A 233 -7.48 5.02 10.00
CA TYR A 233 -8.36 5.27 11.12
C TYR A 233 -7.65 6.19 12.10
N ALA A 234 -8.35 7.21 12.59
CA ALA A 234 -7.89 7.97 13.74
C ALA A 234 -9.01 8.26 14.73
N ALA A 235 -8.67 8.25 16.01
CA ALA A 235 -9.53 8.65 17.10
C ALA A 235 -8.80 9.69 17.95
N VAL A 236 -9.42 10.86 18.11
CA VAL A 236 -8.92 11.94 18.95
C VAL A 236 -9.84 12.07 20.16
N TYR A 237 -9.30 12.04 21.37
CA TYR A 237 -10.03 12.11 22.63
C TYR A 237 -9.59 13.32 23.47
N ASN A 238 -10.56 13.94 24.15
CA ASN A 238 -10.31 14.99 25.14
C ASN A 238 -11.43 15.00 26.19
N ASP A 239 -11.10 14.80 27.46
CA ASP A 239 -12.03 14.90 28.59
C ASP A 239 -12.74 16.28 28.61
N LYS A 240 -12.03 17.35 28.23
CA LYS A 240 -12.56 18.73 28.18
C LYS A 240 -13.39 19.01 26.92
N GLY A 241 -13.44 18.06 26.00
CA GLY A 241 -14.13 18.18 24.72
C GLY A 241 -13.49 19.18 23.76
N PHE A 242 -14.22 19.52 22.70
CA PHE A 242 -13.73 20.35 21.59
C PHE A 242 -14.52 21.65 21.53
N ASP A 243 -13.96 22.76 22.02
CA ASP A 243 -14.59 24.10 21.99
C ASP A 243 -16.03 24.16 22.53
N ASN A 244 -16.33 23.36 23.57
CA ASN A 244 -17.69 23.18 24.12
C ASN A 244 -18.73 22.70 23.10
N GLU A 245 -18.32 22.03 22.02
CA GLU A 245 -19.20 21.36 21.07
C GLU A 245 -20.11 20.36 21.79
N LYS A 246 -21.41 20.38 21.44
CA LYS A 246 -22.42 19.52 22.06
C LYS A 246 -23.35 18.92 21.02
N ILE A 247 -23.75 17.68 21.26
CA ILE A 247 -24.83 16.98 20.56
C ILE A 247 -25.85 16.56 21.61
N ASP A 248 -27.12 16.94 21.43
CA ASP A 248 -28.20 16.69 22.40
C ASP A 248 -27.82 17.06 23.85
N ASN A 249 -27.25 18.27 24.03
CA ASN A 249 -26.73 18.83 25.28
C ASN A 249 -25.54 18.10 25.93
N LYS A 250 -25.05 17.01 25.33
CA LYS A 250 -23.88 16.26 25.81
C LYS A 250 -22.62 16.75 25.13
N LEU A 251 -21.54 16.91 25.91
CA LEU A 251 -20.23 17.35 25.42
C LEU A 251 -19.66 16.32 24.43
N VAL A 252 -19.16 16.81 23.29
CA VAL A 252 -18.36 15.98 22.36
C VAL A 252 -16.96 15.84 22.94
N VAL A 253 -16.57 14.61 23.24
CA VAL A 253 -15.30 14.23 23.89
C VAL A 253 -14.38 13.43 22.99
N ALA A 254 -14.88 12.94 21.85
CA ALA A 254 -14.04 12.33 20.84
C ALA A 254 -14.47 12.68 19.41
N LYS A 255 -13.51 12.63 18.49
CA LYS A 255 -13.72 12.73 17.05
C LYS A 255 -13.02 11.57 16.36
N LEU A 256 -13.73 10.89 15.47
CA LEU A 256 -13.22 9.75 14.70
C LEU A 256 -13.10 10.14 13.24
N TYR A 257 -12.01 9.72 12.61
CA TYR A 257 -11.66 10.03 11.24
C TYR A 257 -11.47 8.76 10.42
N LYS A 258 -11.92 8.81 9.17
CA LYS A 258 -11.72 7.77 8.16
C LYS A 258 -11.00 8.41 6.99
N ASN A 259 -9.83 7.91 6.63
CA ASN A 259 -9.00 8.43 5.53
C ASN A 259 -8.75 9.94 5.64
N GLY A 260 -8.43 10.41 6.86
CA GLY A 260 -8.15 11.82 7.12
C GLY A 260 -9.39 12.71 7.30
N ILE A 261 -10.60 12.20 7.04
CA ILE A 261 -11.85 12.98 7.05
C ILE A 261 -12.69 12.65 8.28
N LEU A 262 -13.22 13.68 8.95
CA LEU A 262 -14.10 13.51 10.11
C LEU A 262 -15.31 12.66 9.74
N ALA A 263 -15.47 11.52 10.44
CA ALA A 263 -16.51 10.53 10.18
C ALA A 263 -17.53 10.44 11.32
N ALA A 264 -17.14 10.71 12.57
CA ALA A 264 -18.06 10.75 13.69
C ALA A 264 -17.59 11.71 14.81
N SER A 265 -18.55 12.37 15.47
CA SER A 265 -18.35 13.05 16.75
C SER A 265 -19.00 12.20 17.86
N VAL A 266 -18.30 12.04 18.98
CA VAL A 266 -18.67 11.14 20.06
C VAL A 266 -18.91 11.93 21.33
N THR A 267 -20.06 11.71 21.96
CA THR A 267 -20.42 12.34 23.24
C THR A 267 -20.27 11.38 24.43
N LEU A 268 -20.23 11.94 25.63
CA LEU A 268 -20.35 11.15 26.86
C LEU A 268 -21.73 10.47 26.93
N PRO A 269 -21.82 9.27 27.53
CA PRO A 269 -23.09 8.56 27.65
C PRO A 269 -24.12 9.30 28.53
N TYR A 270 -23.65 10.09 29.50
CA TYR A 270 -24.47 10.81 30.49
C TYR A 270 -24.14 12.30 30.54
N GLU A 271 -25.07 13.12 31.04
CA GLU A 271 -24.81 14.54 31.33
C GLU A 271 -23.96 14.66 32.61
N GLY A 272 -22.97 15.55 32.61
CA GLY A 272 -22.06 15.79 33.74
C GLY A 272 -20.64 15.23 33.51
N PRO A 273 -19.72 15.44 34.48
CA PRO A 273 -18.35 14.98 34.36
C PRO A 273 -18.31 13.45 34.44
N ASN A 274 -17.86 12.81 33.37
CA ASN A 274 -17.68 11.37 33.30
C ASN A 274 -16.40 11.07 32.51
N PRO A 275 -15.23 11.38 33.11
CA PRO A 275 -13.97 11.36 32.39
C PRO A 275 -13.56 9.96 31.99
N TYR A 276 -12.62 9.87 31.06
CA TYR A 276 -11.98 8.63 30.68
C TYR A 276 -11.32 7.94 31.88
N LYS A 277 -11.52 6.61 31.96
CA LYS A 277 -10.96 5.78 33.01
C LYS A 277 -9.78 4.96 32.50
N PRO A 278 -8.53 5.36 32.82
CA PRO A 278 -7.34 4.62 32.41
C PRO A 278 -7.28 3.25 33.09
N TYR A 279 -6.69 2.26 32.41
CA TYR A 279 -6.26 1.04 33.09
C TYR A 279 -5.00 1.35 33.90
N SER A 280 -4.98 0.92 35.16
CA SER A 280 -3.92 1.21 36.13
C SER A 280 -3.16 -0.03 36.62
N GLY A 281 -3.47 -1.21 36.07
CA GLY A 281 -2.71 -2.43 36.34
C GLY A 281 -1.51 -2.59 35.41
N ASP A 282 -0.70 -3.60 35.70
CA ASP A 282 0.51 -3.97 34.98
C ASP A 282 0.45 -5.41 34.41
N VAL A 283 -0.70 -6.06 34.55
CA VAL A 283 -0.90 -7.48 34.18
C VAL A 283 -1.42 -7.61 32.75
N ALA A 284 -2.34 -6.75 32.34
CA ALA A 284 -2.97 -6.85 31.04
C ALA A 284 -2.19 -6.05 29.98
N PRO A 285 -1.69 -6.69 28.91
CA PRO A 285 -1.07 -5.98 27.80
C PRO A 285 -2.07 -5.26 26.91
N MET A 286 -1.58 -4.23 26.21
CA MET A 286 -2.22 -3.75 25.00
C MET A 286 -2.01 -4.80 23.90
N VAL A 287 -3.06 -5.12 23.15
CA VAL A 287 -3.00 -6.13 22.08
C VAL A 287 -3.68 -5.67 20.79
N ALA A 288 -3.21 -6.17 19.64
CA ALA A 288 -3.89 -6.05 18.35
C ALA A 288 -4.61 -7.34 17.96
N PHE A 289 -5.70 -7.23 17.19
CA PHE A 289 -6.49 -8.34 16.63
C PHE A 289 -7.15 -9.27 17.67
N ALA A 290 -7.08 -8.89 18.93
CA ALA A 290 -7.58 -9.62 20.08
C ALA A 290 -7.92 -8.66 21.23
N GLN A 291 -8.41 -9.20 22.34
CA GLN A 291 -8.64 -8.46 23.58
C GLN A 291 -8.03 -9.22 24.75
N THR A 292 -7.48 -8.50 25.73
CA THR A 292 -6.99 -9.06 26.98
C THR A 292 -8.04 -8.98 28.09
N LYS A 293 -8.06 -9.97 28.98
CA LYS A 293 -8.80 -9.96 30.25
C LYS A 293 -7.98 -9.34 31.38
N ALA A 294 -8.64 -9.04 32.49
CA ALA A 294 -8.00 -8.45 33.67
C ALA A 294 -6.88 -9.31 34.30
N ASP A 295 -6.90 -10.63 34.08
CA ASP A 295 -5.87 -11.58 34.50
C ASP A 295 -4.72 -11.74 33.48
N GLY A 296 -4.67 -10.89 32.46
CA GLY A 296 -3.64 -10.89 31.41
C GLY A 296 -3.86 -11.93 30.32
N HIS A 297 -4.91 -12.75 30.40
CA HIS A 297 -5.16 -13.78 29.38
C HIS A 297 -5.85 -13.16 28.17
N VAL A 298 -5.39 -13.53 26.96
CA VAL A 298 -6.03 -13.09 25.72
C VAL A 298 -7.33 -13.87 25.49
N GLU A 299 -8.43 -13.15 25.27
CA GLU A 299 -9.75 -13.71 25.03
C GLU A 299 -9.83 -14.41 23.68
N THR A 300 -10.50 -15.56 23.63
CA THR A 300 -10.61 -16.38 22.40
C THR A 300 -11.86 -16.06 21.56
N GLY A 301 -12.85 -15.37 22.15
CA GLY A 301 -14.16 -15.14 21.51
C GLY A 301 -14.32 -13.80 20.79
N ARG A 302 -13.37 -12.88 20.94
CA ARG A 302 -13.39 -11.54 20.35
C ARG A 302 -12.11 -11.35 19.54
N ARG A 303 -12.20 -11.45 18.20
CA ARG A 303 -11.04 -11.53 17.29
C ARG A 303 -11.33 -10.91 15.92
N THR A 304 -10.28 -10.48 15.24
CA THR A 304 -10.31 -10.01 13.84
C THR A 304 -9.16 -10.61 13.05
N ASN A 305 -9.34 -10.90 11.76
CA ASN A 305 -8.21 -11.04 10.84
C ASN A 305 -7.99 -9.73 10.08
N GLY A 306 -6.74 -9.40 9.83
CA GLY A 306 -6.43 -8.25 9.00
C GLY A 306 -4.97 -7.88 8.99
N TYR A 307 -4.73 -6.67 8.53
CA TYR A 307 -3.42 -6.07 8.38
C TYR A 307 -3.36 -4.75 9.12
N ILE A 308 -2.17 -4.39 9.59
CA ILE A 308 -1.89 -3.15 10.29
C ILE A 308 -0.56 -2.56 9.79
N LYS A 309 -0.50 -1.24 9.68
CA LYS A 309 0.76 -0.49 9.48
C LYS A 309 0.64 0.91 10.09
N HIS A 310 1.78 1.54 10.36
CA HIS A 310 1.89 2.90 10.91
C HIS A 310 0.95 3.14 12.09
N PHE A 311 1.04 2.29 13.11
CA PHE A 311 0.24 2.44 14.32
C PHE A 311 0.94 3.39 15.30
N HIS A 312 0.26 4.46 15.68
CA HIS A 312 0.79 5.47 16.58
C HIS A 312 -0.18 5.84 17.71
N ILE A 313 0.38 6.13 18.88
CA ILE A 313 -0.32 6.74 20.01
C ILE A 313 0.36 8.07 20.34
N TRP A 314 -0.44 9.12 20.51
CA TRP A 314 0.03 10.47 20.81
C TRP A 314 -0.63 10.96 22.10
N LYS A 315 0.11 11.65 22.97
CA LYS A 315 -0.44 12.37 24.14
C LYS A 315 -0.98 13.75 23.79
N GLY A 316 -0.99 14.09 22.49
CA GLY A 316 -1.54 15.32 21.93
C GLY A 316 -2.86 15.09 21.18
N ILE A 317 -3.63 16.17 21.03
CA ILE A 317 -4.83 16.21 20.21
C ILE A 317 -4.41 16.62 18.80
N LYS A 318 -4.38 15.67 17.85
CA LYS A 318 -4.10 15.99 16.45
C LYS A 318 -5.31 16.70 15.82
N THR A 319 -5.02 17.73 15.04
CA THR A 319 -6.00 18.46 14.23
C THR A 319 -6.41 17.63 13.01
N GLN A 320 -7.53 18.01 12.37
CA GLN A 320 -7.96 17.35 11.13
C GLN A 320 -6.92 17.47 10.01
N GLU A 321 -6.17 18.58 9.94
CA GLU A 321 -5.13 18.78 8.92
C GLU A 321 -3.97 17.81 9.14
N GLU A 322 -3.50 17.65 10.39
CA GLU A 322 -2.47 16.67 10.74
C GLU A 322 -2.95 15.24 10.47
N ILE A 323 -4.17 14.90 10.85
CA ILE A 323 -4.77 13.58 10.58
C ILE A 323 -4.89 13.31 9.08
N LEU A 324 -5.22 14.32 8.26
CA LEU A 324 -5.24 14.17 6.81
C LEU A 324 -3.84 13.97 6.23
N SER A 325 -2.83 14.67 6.76
CA SER A 325 -1.43 14.49 6.34
C SER A 325 -0.93 13.08 6.65
N LEU A 326 -1.25 12.53 7.83
CA LEU A 326 -0.95 11.15 8.20
C LEU A 326 -1.69 10.15 7.31
N ALA A 327 -2.98 10.39 7.04
CA ALA A 327 -3.80 9.51 6.18
C ALA A 327 -3.33 9.43 4.73
N LYS A 328 -2.65 10.45 4.24
CA LYS A 328 -2.05 10.48 2.90
C LYS A 328 -0.59 10.02 2.87
N GLU A 329 -0.05 9.66 4.03
CA GLU A 329 1.38 9.33 4.18
C GLU A 329 2.28 10.50 3.72
N GLU A 330 1.80 11.75 3.86
CA GLU A 330 2.54 12.99 3.56
C GLU A 330 3.39 13.46 4.76
N ALA A 331 2.96 13.11 5.99
CA ALA A 331 3.73 13.35 7.21
C ALA A 331 4.53 12.09 7.59
N GLU A 332 5.85 12.24 7.66
CA GLU A 332 6.74 11.23 8.21
C GLU A 332 6.72 11.30 9.74
N VAL A 333 6.55 10.15 10.40
CA VAL A 333 6.63 10.04 11.86
C VAL A 333 7.99 9.47 12.22
N LEU A 334 8.81 10.27 12.92
CA LEU A 334 10.23 10.00 13.11
C LEU A 334 10.55 9.32 14.44
N GLY A 335 9.59 9.22 15.36
CA GLY A 335 9.84 8.70 16.71
C GLY A 335 10.39 9.73 17.69
N THR A 336 10.65 10.95 17.22
CA THR A 336 11.30 12.05 17.98
C THR A 336 10.34 13.17 18.37
N GLU A 337 9.08 13.07 17.97
CA GLU A 337 8.04 14.04 18.28
C GLU A 337 7.75 14.07 19.79
N ASP A 338 7.72 15.28 20.36
CA ASP A 338 7.56 15.48 21.80
C ASP A 338 6.25 14.89 22.36
N ASP A 339 5.21 14.77 21.52
CA ASP A 339 3.89 14.27 21.86
C ASP A 339 3.63 12.82 21.41
N LEU A 340 4.58 12.16 20.77
CA LEU A 340 4.47 10.74 20.42
C LEU A 340 4.74 9.88 21.66
N VAL A 341 3.85 8.92 21.90
CA VAL A 341 3.97 7.96 23.01
C VAL A 341 4.69 6.70 22.53
N CYS A 342 4.25 6.13 21.42
CA CYS A 342 4.84 4.96 20.80
C CYS A 342 4.40 4.87 19.34
N GLY A 343 5.15 4.13 18.52
CA GLY A 343 4.82 3.94 17.11
C GLY A 343 5.41 2.66 16.51
N TRP A 344 4.66 1.96 15.66
CA TRP A 344 5.14 0.80 14.92
C TRP A 344 4.76 0.90 13.46
N ASP A 345 5.75 0.83 12.57
CA ASP A 345 5.51 0.92 11.14
C ASP A 345 4.88 -0.35 10.56
N PHE A 346 5.37 -1.53 10.96
CA PHE A 346 4.98 -2.81 10.38
C PHE A 346 5.05 -2.87 8.83
N THR A 347 5.99 -2.13 8.23
CA THR A 347 6.24 -2.13 6.78
C THR A 347 7.54 -2.84 6.39
N THR A 348 8.33 -3.26 7.37
CA THR A 348 9.59 -3.99 7.18
C THR A 348 9.52 -5.31 7.92
N LYS A 349 9.82 -6.41 7.21
CA LYS A 349 9.91 -7.73 7.82
C LYS A 349 11.18 -7.84 8.67
N PRO A 350 11.10 -8.26 9.94
CA PRO A 350 12.28 -8.57 10.76
C PRO A 350 13.17 -9.67 10.15
N ALA A 351 14.44 -9.72 10.53
CA ALA A 351 15.37 -10.69 10.00
C ALA A 351 15.06 -12.12 10.52
N GLY A 352 15.06 -13.10 9.62
CA GLY A 352 14.88 -14.51 9.99
C GLY A 352 13.48 -14.83 10.51
N GLU A 353 13.40 -15.35 11.74
CA GLU A 353 12.18 -15.76 12.45
C GLU A 353 11.82 -14.80 13.61
N GLU A 354 12.45 -13.62 13.66
CA GLU A 354 12.18 -12.63 14.70
C GLU A 354 10.72 -12.13 14.62
N THR A 355 10.04 -12.15 15.76
CA THR A 355 8.66 -11.68 15.91
C THR A 355 8.54 -10.47 16.82
N THR A 356 9.65 -10.03 17.40
CA THR A 356 9.72 -8.83 18.25
C THR A 356 10.14 -7.64 17.39
N ILE A 357 9.44 -6.51 17.58
CA ILE A 357 9.55 -5.31 16.74
C ILE A 357 9.63 -4.13 17.69
N GLU A 358 10.78 -3.47 17.69
CA GLU A 358 10.97 -2.23 18.45
C GLU A 358 10.03 -1.14 17.90
N ASP A 359 9.49 -0.34 18.81
CA ASP A 359 8.75 0.85 18.43
C ASP A 359 9.73 1.93 17.94
N ILE A 360 9.28 2.83 17.06
CA ILE A 360 10.11 3.87 16.44
C ILE A 360 10.66 4.88 17.45
N THR A 361 10.13 4.91 18.68
CA THR A 361 10.65 5.76 19.76
C THR A 361 11.76 5.08 20.58
N GLY A 362 11.96 3.77 20.42
CA GLY A 362 12.92 2.95 21.16
C GLY A 362 12.58 2.73 22.64
N ARG A 363 11.32 2.89 23.03
CA ARG A 363 10.83 2.76 24.42
C ARG A 363 10.03 1.49 24.67
N HIS A 364 9.42 0.94 23.62
CA HIS A 364 8.50 -0.18 23.67
C HIS A 364 8.83 -1.21 22.60
N GLU A 365 8.30 -2.42 22.76
CA GLU A 365 8.40 -3.49 21.79
C GLU A 365 7.04 -4.15 21.58
N ALA A 366 6.83 -4.69 20.39
CA ALA A 366 5.67 -5.49 20.04
C ALA A 366 6.13 -6.91 19.69
N THR A 367 5.43 -7.94 20.13
CA THR A 367 5.68 -9.33 19.77
C THR A 367 4.50 -9.90 19.00
N ILE A 368 4.76 -10.42 17.81
CA ILE A 368 3.75 -11.12 16.99
C ILE A 368 3.63 -12.56 17.48
N ILE A 369 2.41 -12.98 17.80
CA ILE A 369 2.11 -14.30 18.39
C ILE A 369 1.09 -15.02 17.51
N GLY A 370 1.29 -16.32 17.29
CA GLY A 370 0.36 -17.17 16.54
C GLY A 370 0.38 -16.92 15.03
N THR A 371 -0.75 -17.09 14.36
CA THR A 371 -0.86 -17.02 12.89
C THR A 371 -0.60 -15.61 12.36
N HIS A 372 0.46 -15.46 11.57
CA HIS A 372 0.81 -14.21 10.90
C HIS A 372 1.64 -14.48 9.63
N THR A 373 1.63 -13.51 8.71
CA THR A 373 2.42 -13.57 7.47
C THR A 373 2.93 -12.18 7.12
N TRP A 374 4.18 -12.08 6.67
CA TRP A 374 4.73 -10.90 6.03
C TRP A 374 4.64 -11.05 4.51
N GLU A 375 3.80 -10.25 3.87
CA GLU A 375 3.56 -10.31 2.43
C GLU A 375 4.37 -9.21 1.72
N VAL A 376 5.19 -9.59 0.73
CA VAL A 376 5.96 -8.61 -0.05
C VAL A 376 5.01 -7.80 -0.92
N ILE A 377 5.10 -6.48 -0.84
CA ILE A 377 4.41 -5.57 -1.75
C ILE A 377 5.14 -5.62 -3.09
N LYS A 378 4.50 -6.22 -4.10
CA LYS A 378 5.00 -6.17 -5.48
C LYS A 378 4.69 -4.78 -6.03
N LYS A 379 5.73 -4.01 -6.37
CA LYS A 379 5.59 -2.70 -7.01
C LYS A 379 5.05 -2.83 -8.44
#